data_AF-A0A327YE61-F1
#
_entry.id   AF-A0A327YE61-F1
#
_cell.length_a   1.000
_cell.length_b   1.000
_cell.length_c   1.000
_cell.angle_alpha   90.00
_cell.angle_beta   90.00
_cell.angle_gamma   90.00
#
_symmetry.space_group_name_H-M   'P 1'
#
loop_
_entity.id
_entity.type
_entity.pdbx_description
1 polymer ?
#
loop_
_entity_poly.entity_id
_entity_poly.type
_entity_poly.pdbx_seq_one_letter_code
_entity_poly.pdbx_strand_id
1 'polypeptide(L)'
;MTTRRVFIASLLAASANPAAGWAAVGGPTYLAAAKCRDGSHMLAGLREDGSVAFTVPLPARGHAAAAHPERAEAVGFARRPGSYAMVVDCRDGTVLHRLSAPQDRQFNGHGTFSPDGALLYTCEQRVEDSEGFVGIWDTAASYSRIGEFRSHGVGPHDIRVMPDHQSLVIANGGIRTDRWDRAKLNIDVMRPNLVYVDVTGALLERRDLPGFYQNSIRHLAVRGDGLVGLAMQWEGEAGYAPPLLALHRRGAPPVLCEAPLQDELAMGGYAGSVAFSGDGSEIAITSPRGGRIHRFSDGGVFLGAVSRADVCGLAPHAGGYVASDGLGGMLLLRGGTLTALARADVAWDNHLVAIRA
;
A
#
# COMPACT_ATOMS: atom_id res chain seq x y z
N MET A 1 -22.05 -41.36 -26.66
CA MET A 1 -21.30 -42.27 -25.76
C MET A 1 -20.03 -41.57 -25.33
N THR A 2 -19.99 -41.05 -24.11
CA THR A 2 -18.76 -40.49 -23.52
C THR A 2 -17.79 -41.64 -23.30
N THR A 3 -16.64 -41.62 -23.98
CA THR A 3 -15.64 -42.68 -23.84
C THR A 3 -14.90 -42.53 -22.52
N ARG A 4 -14.47 -43.65 -21.93
CA ARG A 4 -13.74 -43.70 -20.64
C ARG A 4 -12.51 -42.78 -20.62
N ARG A 5 -11.91 -42.51 -21.78
CA ARG A 5 -10.78 -41.59 -21.97
C ARG A 5 -11.19 -40.11 -21.90
N VAL A 6 -12.34 -39.73 -22.46
CA VAL A 6 -12.87 -38.36 -22.37
C VAL A 6 -13.29 -38.04 -20.94
N PHE A 7 -13.89 -39.00 -20.22
CA PHE A 7 -14.25 -38.85 -18.80
C PHE A 7 -13.04 -38.70 -17.88
N ILE A 8 -11.96 -39.46 -18.10
CA ILE A 8 -10.71 -39.33 -17.34
C ILE A 8 -9.97 -38.02 -17.67
N ALA A 9 -10.01 -37.57 -18.93
CA ALA A 9 -9.44 -36.29 -19.32
C ALA A 9 -10.17 -35.09 -18.68
N SER A 10 -11.51 -35.15 -18.54
CA SER A 10 -12.27 -34.11 -17.84
C SER A 10 -12.14 -34.19 -16.30
N LEU A 11 -11.90 -35.37 -15.72
CA LEU A 11 -11.56 -35.52 -14.29
C LEU A 11 -10.13 -35.01 -13.97
N LEU A 12 -9.17 -35.19 -14.88
CA LEU A 12 -7.83 -34.63 -14.73
C LEU A 12 -7.81 -33.11 -14.92
N ALA A 13 -8.62 -32.56 -15.83
CA ALA A 13 -8.81 -31.12 -15.95
C ALA A 13 -9.48 -30.50 -14.71
N ALA A 14 -10.26 -31.27 -13.95
CA ALA A 14 -10.84 -30.87 -12.66
C ALA A 14 -9.90 -31.09 -11.45
N SER A 15 -8.70 -31.65 -11.66
CA SER A 15 -7.70 -31.92 -10.62
C SER A 15 -6.58 -30.87 -10.53
N ALA A 16 -6.53 -29.94 -11.48
CA ALA A 16 -5.86 -28.67 -11.26
C ALA A 16 -6.74 -27.90 -10.27
N ASN A 17 -6.46 -28.00 -8.98
CA ASN A 17 -7.17 -27.25 -7.94
C ASN A 17 -7.07 -25.77 -8.32
N PRO A 18 -8.11 -25.14 -8.91
CA PRO A 18 -7.99 -23.74 -9.29
C PRO A 18 -7.77 -23.00 -7.99
N ALA A 19 -6.70 -22.20 -7.92
CA ALA A 19 -6.42 -21.42 -6.73
C ALA A 19 -7.69 -20.66 -6.35
N ALA A 20 -8.19 -20.90 -5.15
CA ALA A 20 -9.52 -20.43 -4.76
C ALA A 20 -9.54 -18.90 -4.79
N GLY A 21 -10.51 -18.34 -5.50
CA GLY A 21 -10.65 -16.89 -5.57
C GLY A 21 -11.21 -16.29 -4.28
N TRP A 22 -11.22 -14.97 -4.19
CA TRP A 22 -11.70 -14.23 -3.01
C TRP A 22 -13.13 -14.59 -2.56
N ALA A 23 -14.01 -15.00 -3.49
CA ALA A 23 -15.36 -15.46 -3.15
C ALA A 23 -15.37 -16.68 -2.21
N ALA A 24 -14.38 -17.57 -2.32
CA ALA A 24 -14.28 -18.77 -1.49
C ALA A 24 -13.94 -18.45 -0.02
N VAL A 25 -13.33 -17.30 0.24
CA VAL A 25 -13.06 -16.77 1.59
C VAL A 25 -14.10 -15.73 2.01
N GLY A 26 -15.30 -15.86 1.43
CA GLY A 26 -16.46 -15.04 1.72
C GLY A 26 -16.62 -13.82 0.82
N GLY A 27 -15.66 -13.46 -0.04
CA GLY A 27 -15.75 -12.24 -0.86
C GLY A 27 -15.47 -10.95 -0.07
N PRO A 28 -14.27 -10.79 0.50
CA PRO A 28 -13.81 -9.51 1.03
C PRO A 28 -13.63 -8.47 -0.09
N THR A 29 -13.74 -7.20 0.29
CA THR A 29 -13.40 -6.04 -0.54
C THR A 29 -12.03 -5.46 -0.16
N TYR A 30 -11.64 -5.60 1.11
CA TYR A 30 -10.41 -5.04 1.65
C TYR A 30 -9.59 -6.07 2.43
N LEU A 31 -8.28 -5.84 2.51
CA LEU A 31 -7.39 -6.49 3.47
C LEU A 31 -6.87 -5.47 4.47
N ALA A 32 -6.83 -5.85 5.75
CA ALA A 32 -6.24 -5.04 6.81
C ALA A 32 -5.45 -5.92 7.78
N ALA A 33 -4.26 -5.47 8.17
CA ALA A 33 -3.54 -6.07 9.28
C ALA A 33 -4.07 -5.52 10.61
N ALA A 34 -4.04 -6.34 11.65
CA ALA A 34 -4.46 -5.92 12.99
C ALA A 34 -3.58 -6.52 14.09
N LYS A 35 -3.56 -5.85 15.23
CA LYS A 35 -3.10 -6.40 16.51
C LYS A 35 -4.31 -6.80 17.35
N CYS A 36 -4.33 -8.05 17.79
CA CYS A 36 -5.34 -8.60 18.68
C CYS A 36 -5.13 -8.12 20.13
N ARG A 37 -6.16 -8.26 20.98
CA ARG A 37 -6.08 -7.92 22.41
C ARG A 37 -5.01 -8.70 23.18
N ASP A 38 -4.80 -9.96 22.81
CA ASP A 38 -3.77 -10.83 23.40
C ASP A 38 -2.35 -10.47 22.93
N GLY A 39 -2.21 -9.46 22.07
CA GLY A 39 -0.94 -9.00 21.53
C GLY A 39 -0.51 -9.71 20.25
N SER A 40 -1.22 -10.76 19.82
CA SER A 40 -0.98 -11.44 18.55
C SER A 40 -1.33 -10.56 17.35
N HIS A 41 -0.93 -11.00 16.16
CA HIS A 41 -1.14 -10.28 14.91
C HIS A 41 -1.95 -11.13 13.93
N MET A 42 -2.74 -10.47 13.08
CA MET A 42 -3.50 -11.14 12.04
C MET A 42 -3.68 -10.27 10.80
N LEU A 43 -4.02 -10.92 9.69
CA LEU A 43 -4.57 -10.31 8.50
C LEU A 43 -6.06 -10.63 8.45
N ALA A 44 -6.89 -9.64 8.19
CA ALA A 44 -8.33 -9.80 8.02
C ALA A 44 -8.74 -9.45 6.59
N GLY A 45 -9.63 -10.27 6.03
CA GLY A 45 -10.46 -9.86 4.90
C GLY A 45 -11.70 -9.14 5.43
N LEU A 46 -11.98 -7.95 4.91
CA LEU A 46 -13.11 -7.12 5.31
C LEU A 46 -14.07 -6.96 4.15
N ARG A 47 -15.37 -7.06 4.42
CA ARG A 47 -16.45 -6.78 3.47
C ARG A 47 -16.62 -5.28 3.25
N GLU A 48 -17.41 -4.93 2.24
CA GLU A 48 -17.76 -3.54 1.96
C GLU A 48 -18.43 -2.84 3.17
N ASP A 49 -19.27 -3.57 3.91
CA ASP A 49 -19.91 -3.09 5.15
C ASP A 49 -18.98 -3.06 6.38
N GLY A 50 -17.68 -3.32 6.20
CA GLY A 50 -16.68 -3.34 7.26
C GLY A 50 -16.70 -4.59 8.15
N SER A 51 -17.62 -5.53 7.94
CA SER A 51 -17.63 -6.81 8.67
C SER A 51 -16.45 -7.69 8.26
N VAL A 52 -16.00 -8.54 9.18
CA VAL A 52 -14.88 -9.45 8.95
C VAL A 52 -15.35 -10.67 8.15
N ALA A 53 -14.77 -10.88 6.97
CA ALA A 53 -15.01 -12.03 6.11
C ALA A 53 -14.21 -13.27 6.55
N PHE A 54 -12.93 -13.05 6.85
CA PHE A 54 -12.01 -14.06 7.36
C PHE A 54 -10.92 -13.38 8.19
N THR A 55 -10.24 -14.17 9.02
CA THR A 55 -8.98 -13.78 9.66
C THR A 55 -7.96 -14.89 9.51
N VAL A 56 -6.69 -14.53 9.37
CA VAL A 56 -5.58 -15.47 9.37
C VAL A 56 -4.48 -14.97 10.31
N PRO A 57 -3.87 -15.84 11.12
CA PRO A 57 -2.82 -15.43 12.04
C PRO A 57 -1.57 -14.98 11.28
N LEU A 58 -0.91 -13.93 11.77
CA LEU A 58 0.39 -13.48 11.30
C LEU A 58 1.46 -13.76 12.35
N PRO A 59 2.67 -14.21 11.94
CA PRO A 59 3.75 -14.49 12.88
C PRO A 59 4.34 -13.21 13.53
N ALA A 60 4.06 -12.04 12.95
CA ALA A 60 4.50 -10.73 13.44
C ALA A 60 3.57 -9.63 12.91
N ARG A 61 3.76 -8.38 13.39
CA ARG A 61 2.99 -7.21 12.94
C ARG A 61 3.12 -7.05 11.42
N GLY A 62 2.00 -7.12 10.70
CA GLY A 62 1.94 -6.76 9.28
C GLY A 62 2.28 -5.28 9.10
N HIS A 63 3.00 -4.94 8.03
CA HIS A 63 3.17 -3.54 7.63
C HIS A 63 2.24 -3.23 6.46
N ALA A 64 2.58 -3.71 5.26
CA ALA A 64 1.77 -3.59 4.06
C ALA A 64 1.37 -4.98 3.55
N ALA A 65 0.29 -5.03 2.78
CA ALA A 65 -0.13 -6.22 2.03
C ALA A 65 -0.26 -5.88 0.54
N ALA A 66 0.03 -6.85 -0.32
CA ALA A 66 -0.42 -6.85 -1.71
C ALA A 66 -1.43 -7.98 -1.90
N ALA A 67 -2.62 -7.67 -2.43
CA ALA A 67 -3.64 -8.67 -2.74
C ALA A 67 -3.47 -9.14 -4.19
N HIS A 68 -3.49 -10.45 -4.43
CA HIS A 68 -3.58 -10.96 -5.80
C HIS A 68 -4.93 -10.55 -6.42
N PRO A 69 -4.99 -10.16 -7.70
CA PRO A 69 -6.23 -9.66 -8.32
C PRO A 69 -7.40 -10.68 -8.41
N GLU A 70 -7.13 -11.96 -8.18
CA GLU A 70 -8.08 -13.05 -8.46
C GLU A 70 -8.04 -14.12 -7.36
N ARG A 71 -6.84 -14.67 -7.10
CA ARG A 71 -6.60 -15.68 -6.07
C ARG A 71 -6.72 -15.07 -4.67
N ALA A 72 -7.24 -15.84 -3.71
CA ALA A 72 -7.27 -15.47 -2.29
C ALA A 72 -5.87 -15.58 -1.66
N GLU A 73 -4.90 -14.87 -2.25
CA GLU A 73 -3.50 -14.85 -1.86
C GLU A 73 -3.11 -13.41 -1.53
N ALA A 74 -2.44 -13.23 -0.38
CA ALA A 74 -1.92 -11.94 0.05
C ALA A 74 -0.44 -12.04 0.35
N VAL A 75 0.32 -11.02 -0.05
CA VAL A 75 1.74 -10.90 0.25
C VAL A 75 1.92 -9.93 1.40
N GLY A 76 2.29 -10.44 2.56
CA GLY A 76 2.63 -9.62 3.73
C GLY A 76 4.13 -9.31 3.75
N PHE A 77 4.47 -8.03 3.89
CA PHE A 77 5.87 -7.59 4.04
C PHE A 77 6.23 -7.48 5.51
N ALA A 78 7.29 -8.18 5.93
CA ALA A 78 7.72 -8.15 7.32
C ALA A 78 8.20 -6.74 7.71
N ARG A 79 7.72 -6.24 8.85
CA ARG A 79 8.30 -5.05 9.49
C ARG A 79 9.64 -5.45 10.12
N ARG A 80 10.70 -4.67 9.87
CA ARG A 80 12.06 -4.97 10.38
C ARG A 80 12.05 -5.27 11.89
N PRO A 81 12.85 -6.26 12.35
CA PRO A 81 14.02 -6.87 11.69
C PRO A 81 13.76 -7.98 10.64
N GLY A 82 12.51 -8.24 10.20
CA GLY A 82 12.27 -9.18 9.09
C GLY A 82 12.80 -8.71 7.72
N SER A 83 13.50 -9.60 7.00
CA SER A 83 13.99 -9.41 5.63
C SER A 83 13.20 -10.22 4.59
N TYR A 84 12.03 -10.73 4.97
CA TYR A 84 11.22 -11.62 4.14
C TYR A 84 9.85 -11.03 3.82
N ALA A 85 9.28 -11.47 2.71
CA ALA A 85 7.86 -11.32 2.43
C ALA A 85 7.21 -12.71 2.46
N MET A 86 5.94 -12.80 2.83
CA MET A 86 5.21 -14.06 2.94
C MET A 86 4.00 -14.03 2.04
N VAL A 87 3.90 -15.02 1.16
CA VAL A 87 2.66 -15.31 0.42
C VAL A 87 1.81 -16.18 1.32
N VAL A 88 0.63 -15.67 1.68
CA VAL A 88 -0.31 -16.31 2.60
C VAL A 88 -1.57 -16.68 1.84
N ASP A 89 -2.00 -17.93 2.01
CA ASP A 89 -3.32 -18.39 1.62
C ASP A 89 -4.36 -17.81 2.58
N CYS A 90 -5.27 -17.00 2.07
CA CYS A 90 -6.25 -16.31 2.89
C CYS A 90 -7.40 -17.21 3.36
N ARG A 91 -7.45 -18.49 2.94
CA ARG A 91 -8.46 -19.45 3.41
C ARG A 91 -8.20 -19.92 4.84
N ASP A 92 -6.93 -20.20 5.15
CA ASP A 92 -6.54 -20.84 6.41
C ASP A 92 -5.28 -20.22 7.05
N GLY A 93 -4.63 -19.28 6.37
CA GLY A 93 -3.41 -18.62 6.85
C GLY A 93 -2.14 -19.38 6.54
N THR A 94 -2.21 -20.45 5.73
CA THR A 94 -1.04 -21.22 5.33
C THR A 94 -0.05 -20.33 4.58
N VAL A 95 1.22 -20.41 4.99
CA VAL A 95 2.31 -19.73 4.29
C VAL A 95 2.66 -20.55 3.06
N LEU A 96 2.19 -20.12 1.88
CA LEU A 96 2.47 -20.80 0.62
C LEU A 96 3.95 -20.64 0.25
N HIS A 97 4.47 -19.42 0.37
CA HIS A 97 5.85 -19.10 0.01
C HIS A 97 6.45 -18.07 0.97
N ARG A 98 7.76 -18.20 1.22
CA ARG A 98 8.59 -17.18 1.88
C ARG A 98 9.54 -16.62 0.85
N LEU A 99 9.41 -15.33 0.55
CA LEU A 99 10.25 -14.62 -0.42
C LEU A 99 11.42 -14.01 0.33
N SER A 100 12.62 -14.19 -0.20
CA SER A 100 13.86 -13.66 0.36
C SER A 100 14.54 -12.77 -0.67
N ALA A 101 14.77 -11.51 -0.32
CA ALA A 101 15.59 -10.61 -1.13
C ALA A 101 17.04 -11.14 -1.21
N PRO A 102 17.83 -10.73 -2.24
CA PRO A 102 19.27 -11.00 -2.28
C PRO A 102 20.00 -10.61 -1.00
N GLN A 103 21.17 -11.19 -0.73
CA GLN A 103 21.90 -11.00 0.54
C GLN A 103 22.25 -9.54 0.85
N ASP A 104 22.48 -8.72 -0.18
CA ASP A 104 22.78 -7.29 -0.10
C ASP A 104 21.51 -6.42 -0.26
N ARG A 105 20.33 -7.02 -0.18
CA ARG A 105 19.02 -6.37 -0.31
C ARG A 105 18.13 -6.68 0.89
N GLN A 106 17.14 -5.82 1.07
CA GLN A 106 16.08 -5.99 2.05
C GLN A 106 14.80 -5.37 1.51
N PHE A 107 13.65 -5.99 1.81
CA PHE A 107 12.35 -5.38 1.51
C PHE A 107 12.21 -4.05 2.25
N ASN A 108 11.57 -3.09 1.58
CA ASN A 108 11.39 -1.74 2.09
C ASN A 108 10.03 -1.19 1.67
N GLY A 109 9.01 -1.43 2.49
CA GLY A 109 7.67 -0.90 2.25
C GLY A 109 6.75 -1.89 1.54
N HIS A 110 6.22 -1.50 0.38
CA HIS A 110 5.09 -2.18 -0.29
C HIS A 110 5.52 -3.00 -1.51
N GLY A 111 4.55 -3.70 -2.09
CA GLY A 111 4.63 -4.31 -3.41
C GLY A 111 3.27 -4.24 -4.11
N THR A 112 3.25 -4.62 -5.38
CA THR A 112 2.04 -4.61 -6.21
C THR A 112 2.09 -5.75 -7.22
N PHE A 113 0.94 -6.33 -7.53
CA PHE A 113 0.84 -7.33 -8.59
C PHE A 113 0.66 -6.65 -9.94
N SER A 114 1.11 -7.30 -11.02
CA SER A 114 0.63 -6.99 -12.36
C SER A 114 -0.89 -7.17 -12.43
N PRO A 115 -1.58 -6.52 -13.38
CA PRO A 115 -3.05 -6.55 -13.45
C PRO A 115 -3.64 -7.97 -13.59
N ASP A 116 -2.92 -8.87 -14.26
CA ASP A 116 -3.25 -10.29 -14.41
C ASP A 116 -2.75 -11.16 -13.26
N GLY A 117 -2.00 -10.60 -12.32
CA GLY A 117 -1.40 -11.31 -11.19
C GLY A 117 -0.22 -12.21 -11.55
N ALA A 118 0.24 -12.21 -12.79
CA ALA A 118 1.35 -13.05 -13.24
C ALA A 118 2.70 -12.66 -12.61
N LEU A 119 2.88 -11.37 -12.32
CA LEU A 119 4.08 -10.83 -11.69
C LEU A 119 3.74 -10.14 -10.38
N LEU A 120 4.65 -10.26 -9.42
CA LEU A 120 4.69 -9.41 -8.23
C LEU A 120 5.93 -8.52 -8.32
N TYR A 121 5.74 -7.23 -8.04
CA TYR A 121 6.78 -6.23 -7.91
C TYR A 121 6.96 -5.83 -6.45
N THR A 122 8.19 -5.80 -5.95
CA THR A 122 8.50 -5.51 -4.53
C THR A 122 9.46 -4.33 -4.40
N CYS A 123 9.16 -3.37 -3.52
CA CYS A 123 10.12 -2.34 -3.14
C CYS A 123 11.23 -2.95 -2.27
N GLU A 124 12.47 -2.81 -2.72
CA GLU A 124 13.67 -3.31 -2.07
C GLU A 124 14.70 -2.19 -1.95
N GLN A 125 15.60 -2.29 -0.98
CA GLN A 125 16.74 -1.39 -0.91
C GLN A 125 18.03 -2.15 -0.58
N ARG A 126 19.15 -1.63 -1.06
CA ARG A 126 20.47 -2.11 -0.67
C ARG A 126 20.72 -1.84 0.81
N VAL A 127 21.36 -2.79 1.49
CA VAL A 127 21.59 -2.73 2.94
C VAL A 127 22.54 -1.59 3.31
N GLU A 128 23.58 -1.37 2.53
CA GLU A 128 24.68 -0.46 2.84
C GLU A 128 24.30 1.02 2.73
N ASP A 129 23.50 1.37 1.73
CA ASP A 129 23.24 2.77 1.39
C ASP A 129 21.80 3.10 1.06
N SER A 130 20.90 2.12 1.16
CA SER A 130 19.48 2.27 0.83
C SER A 130 19.22 2.63 -0.64
N GLU A 131 20.15 2.37 -1.57
CA GLU A 131 19.86 2.45 -3.00
C GLU A 131 18.67 1.54 -3.33
N GLY A 132 17.66 2.07 -4.01
CA GLY A 132 16.40 1.38 -4.19
C GLY A 132 16.32 0.51 -5.44
N PHE A 133 15.64 -0.63 -5.30
CA PHE A 133 15.41 -1.61 -6.35
C PHE A 133 13.94 -2.04 -6.36
N VAL A 134 13.50 -2.60 -7.48
CA VAL A 134 12.25 -3.32 -7.61
C VAL A 134 12.56 -4.77 -7.96
N GLY A 135 12.20 -5.70 -7.08
CA GLY A 135 12.28 -7.14 -7.37
C GLY A 135 11.10 -7.59 -8.22
N ILE A 136 11.33 -8.53 -9.13
CA ILE A 136 10.31 -9.11 -10.01
C ILE A 136 10.18 -10.60 -9.71
N TRP A 137 8.96 -11.04 -9.42
CA TRP A 137 8.66 -12.41 -9.02
C TRP A 137 7.57 -12.99 -9.93
N ASP A 138 7.82 -14.16 -10.50
CA ASP A 138 6.86 -14.92 -11.30
C ASP A 138 5.96 -15.75 -10.38
N THR A 139 4.68 -15.41 -10.36
CA THR A 139 3.71 -16.00 -9.42
C THR A 139 3.26 -17.40 -9.85
N ALA A 140 3.36 -17.74 -11.14
CA ALA A 140 3.08 -19.08 -11.65
C ALA A 140 4.26 -20.04 -11.36
N ALA A 141 5.48 -19.51 -11.37
CA ALA A 141 6.69 -20.23 -10.99
C ALA A 141 6.91 -20.25 -9.46
N SER A 142 5.85 -20.42 -8.66
CA SER A 142 5.93 -20.49 -7.19
C SER A 142 6.59 -19.26 -6.55
N TYR A 143 6.30 -18.07 -7.10
CA TYR A 143 6.92 -16.82 -6.70
C TYR A 143 8.46 -16.87 -6.83
N SER A 144 8.97 -17.43 -7.92
CA SER A 144 10.41 -17.40 -8.20
C SER A 144 10.83 -16.01 -8.63
N ARG A 145 11.96 -15.53 -8.11
CA ARG A 145 12.54 -14.26 -8.56
C ARG A 145 13.08 -14.41 -9.98
N ILE A 146 12.63 -13.55 -10.89
CA ILE A 146 13.04 -13.57 -12.30
C ILE A 146 13.87 -12.37 -12.73
N GLY A 147 13.96 -11.33 -11.90
CA GLY A 147 14.77 -10.16 -12.19
C GLY A 147 14.65 -9.05 -11.16
N GLU A 148 15.33 -7.94 -11.45
CA GLU A 148 15.21 -6.67 -10.72
C GLU A 148 15.54 -5.51 -11.65
N PHE A 149 15.11 -4.30 -11.26
CA PHE A 149 15.61 -3.05 -11.83
C PHE A 149 15.75 -1.98 -10.75
N ARG A 150 16.44 -0.87 -11.07
CA ARG A 150 16.62 0.25 -10.15
C ARG A 150 15.31 1.02 -9.98
N SER A 151 14.97 1.37 -8.74
CA SER A 151 13.86 2.29 -8.44
C SER A 151 14.13 3.75 -8.85
N HIS A 152 15.37 4.04 -9.26
CA HIS A 152 15.90 5.39 -9.55
C HIS A 152 15.85 6.37 -8.38
N GLY A 153 15.85 5.86 -7.14
CA GLY A 153 15.96 6.65 -5.93
C GLY A 153 16.50 5.89 -4.72
N VAL A 154 16.40 6.53 -3.56
CA VAL A 154 16.85 6.01 -2.27
C VAL A 154 15.63 5.71 -1.40
N GLY A 155 15.64 4.54 -0.75
CA GLY A 155 14.58 4.11 0.16
C GLY A 155 13.19 4.11 -0.48
N PRO A 156 12.95 3.32 -1.56
CA PRO A 156 11.63 3.14 -2.14
C PRO A 156 10.68 2.62 -1.08
N HIS A 157 9.45 3.13 -1.04
CA HIS A 157 8.50 2.81 0.02
C HIS A 157 7.17 2.27 -0.51
N ASP A 158 6.66 2.78 -1.62
CA ASP A 158 5.43 2.29 -2.24
C ASP A 158 5.60 2.23 -3.77
N ILE A 159 4.87 1.32 -4.40
CA ILE A 159 4.90 1.05 -5.83
C ILE A 159 3.51 0.65 -6.29
N ARG A 160 3.07 1.17 -7.44
CA ARG A 160 1.77 0.84 -8.04
C ARG A 160 1.89 0.64 -9.54
N VAL A 161 1.08 -0.26 -10.08
CA VAL A 161 0.84 -0.34 -11.52
C VAL A 161 -0.02 0.84 -11.97
N MET A 162 0.36 1.46 -13.09
CA MET A 162 -0.41 2.53 -13.69
C MET A 162 -1.59 1.98 -14.51
N PRO A 163 -2.66 2.77 -14.75
CA PRO A 163 -3.83 2.30 -15.50
C PRO A 163 -3.56 1.95 -16.96
N ASP A 164 -2.39 2.32 -17.51
CA ASP A 164 -1.94 1.88 -18.83
C ASP A 164 -1.45 0.42 -18.86
N HIS A 165 -1.30 -0.21 -17.69
CA HIS A 165 -0.83 -1.60 -17.50
C HIS A 165 0.57 -1.86 -18.09
N GLN A 166 1.27 -0.80 -18.48
CA GLN A 166 2.58 -0.85 -19.15
C GLN A 166 3.65 -0.11 -18.36
N SER A 167 3.25 0.62 -17.32
CA SER A 167 4.16 1.37 -16.47
C SER A 167 3.85 1.19 -14.98
N LEU A 168 4.88 1.46 -14.18
CA LEU A 168 4.85 1.45 -12.72
C LEU A 168 5.18 2.86 -12.23
N VAL A 169 4.59 3.24 -11.11
CA VAL A 169 4.95 4.45 -10.35
C VAL A 169 5.53 4.06 -9.00
N ILE A 170 6.65 4.67 -8.62
CA ILE A 170 7.45 4.34 -7.44
C ILE A 170 7.65 5.58 -6.59
N ALA A 171 7.34 5.48 -5.30
CA ALA A 171 7.63 6.48 -4.29
C ALA A 171 8.98 6.20 -3.64
N ASN A 172 9.97 7.05 -3.91
CA ASN A 172 11.27 7.01 -3.24
C ASN A 172 11.27 8.00 -2.07
N GLY A 173 11.38 7.47 -0.85
CA GLY A 173 11.32 8.25 0.38
C GLY A 173 12.54 9.15 0.61
N GLY A 174 13.66 8.89 -0.07
CA GLY A 174 14.88 9.69 0.00
C GLY A 174 15.72 9.48 1.26
N ILE A 175 15.35 8.53 2.14
CA ILE A 175 16.00 8.31 3.43
C ILE A 175 16.92 7.11 3.37
N ARG A 176 18.17 7.32 3.75
CA ARG A 176 19.14 6.28 4.08
C ARG A 176 18.96 5.88 5.53
N THR A 177 18.69 4.60 5.77
CA THR A 177 18.51 4.07 7.12
C THR A 177 19.67 3.16 7.47
N ASP A 178 20.24 3.32 8.66
CA ASP A 178 21.18 2.34 9.20
C ASP A 178 20.53 0.95 9.30
N ARG A 179 21.33 -0.09 9.07
CA ARG A 179 20.84 -1.48 9.02
C ARG A 179 20.49 -2.04 10.40
N TRP A 180 21.09 -1.52 11.47
CA TRP A 180 20.98 -2.03 12.83
C TRP A 180 19.91 -1.30 13.64
N ASP A 181 19.96 0.03 13.65
CA ASP A 181 19.10 0.84 14.52
C ASP A 181 18.08 1.71 13.78
N ARG A 182 18.12 1.70 12.43
CA ARG A 182 17.28 2.51 11.55
C ARG A 182 17.44 4.02 11.73
N ALA A 183 18.57 4.47 12.29
CA ALA A 183 18.92 5.88 12.29
C ALA A 183 18.87 6.43 10.86
N LYS A 184 18.32 7.64 10.71
CA LYS A 184 18.20 8.32 9.42
C LYS A 184 19.51 9.06 9.17
N LEU A 185 20.22 8.70 8.12
CA LEU A 185 21.65 9.04 7.95
C LEU A 185 21.90 10.24 7.02
N ASN A 186 20.87 10.78 6.38
CA ASN A 186 21.04 11.76 5.30
C ASN A 186 19.93 12.84 5.24
N ILE A 187 19.31 13.17 6.37
CA ILE A 187 18.15 14.08 6.42
C ILE A 187 18.48 15.48 5.88
N ASP A 188 19.72 15.94 6.05
CA ASP A 188 20.26 17.20 5.54
C ASP A 188 20.37 17.24 4.00
N VAL A 189 20.68 16.10 3.39
CA VAL A 189 20.84 15.94 1.93
C VAL A 189 19.73 15.10 1.30
N MET A 190 18.60 14.95 2.00
CA MET A 190 17.46 14.14 1.57
C MET A 190 16.92 14.64 0.22
N ARG A 191 16.60 13.71 -0.68
CA ARG A 191 16.06 14.00 -2.03
C ARG A 191 15.02 12.95 -2.44
N PRO A 192 13.79 13.02 -1.89
CA PRO A 192 12.68 12.15 -2.26
C PRO A 192 12.25 12.42 -3.69
N ASN A 193 11.75 11.39 -4.37
CA ASN A 193 11.28 11.52 -5.74
C ASN A 193 10.18 10.53 -6.08
N LEU A 194 9.33 10.92 -7.03
CA LEU A 194 8.36 10.08 -7.71
C LEU A 194 8.97 9.64 -9.04
N VAL A 195 8.96 8.34 -9.31
CA VAL A 195 9.53 7.77 -10.53
C VAL A 195 8.47 6.99 -11.28
N TYR A 196 8.42 7.18 -12.60
CA TYR A 196 7.69 6.33 -13.52
C TYR A 196 8.68 5.50 -14.33
N VAL A 197 8.44 4.20 -14.42
CA VAL A 197 9.20 3.27 -15.27
C VAL A 197 8.26 2.45 -16.13
N ASP A 198 8.74 1.91 -17.24
CA ASP A 198 8.03 0.83 -17.93
C ASP A 198 8.21 -0.51 -17.19
N VAL A 199 7.54 -1.56 -17.67
CA VAL A 199 7.64 -2.92 -17.09
C VAL A 199 9.04 -3.54 -17.17
N THR A 200 9.94 -3.00 -18.00
CA THR A 200 11.35 -3.44 -18.07
C THR A 200 12.23 -2.70 -17.05
N GLY A 201 11.72 -1.64 -16.42
CA GLY A 201 12.46 -0.78 -15.51
C GLY A 201 13.11 0.43 -16.17
N ALA A 202 12.84 0.67 -17.46
CA ALA A 202 13.36 1.84 -18.15
C ALA A 202 12.70 3.10 -17.60
N LEU A 203 13.51 4.12 -17.30
CA LEU A 203 13.03 5.37 -16.73
C LEU A 203 12.20 6.14 -17.77
N LEU A 204 10.94 6.40 -17.44
CA LEU A 204 10.04 7.24 -18.24
C LEU A 204 10.03 8.67 -17.75
N GLU A 205 9.93 8.87 -16.43
CA GLU A 205 9.92 10.19 -15.81
C GLU A 205 10.39 10.12 -14.36
N ARG A 206 11.08 11.16 -13.90
CA ARG A 206 11.39 11.37 -12.48
C ARG A 206 10.98 12.78 -12.08
N ARG A 207 10.34 12.91 -10.92
CA ARG A 207 9.98 14.19 -10.32
C ARG A 207 10.42 14.25 -8.87
N ASP A 208 11.24 15.24 -8.58
CA ASP A 208 11.49 15.67 -7.22
C ASP A 208 10.38 16.65 -6.78
N LEU A 209 10.33 17.00 -5.50
CA LEU A 209 9.41 18.02 -4.96
C LEU A 209 10.20 19.29 -4.63
N PRO A 210 10.21 20.31 -5.52
CA PRO A 210 10.99 21.53 -5.31
C PRO A 210 10.61 22.23 -4.00
N GLY A 211 11.60 22.58 -3.18
CA GLY A 211 11.38 23.23 -1.88
C GLY A 211 11.01 22.27 -0.72
N PHE A 212 10.60 21.03 -1.02
CA PHE A 212 10.15 20.05 -0.03
C PHE A 212 11.05 18.81 0.01
N TYR A 213 12.36 19.04 0.01
CA TYR A 213 13.36 17.96 -0.03
C TYR A 213 13.39 17.09 1.24
N GLN A 214 12.72 17.51 2.32
CA GLN A 214 12.52 16.76 3.55
C GLN A 214 11.10 16.16 3.68
N ASN A 215 10.25 16.29 2.66
CA ASN A 215 8.98 15.56 2.57
C ASN A 215 9.21 14.17 1.97
N SER A 216 9.39 13.18 2.83
CA SER A 216 9.54 11.79 2.39
C SER A 216 8.25 11.29 1.76
N ILE A 217 8.30 10.89 0.49
CA ILE A 217 7.15 10.29 -0.20
C ILE A 217 6.98 8.84 0.27
N ARG A 218 5.80 8.48 0.76
CA ARG A 218 5.58 7.17 1.43
C ARG A 218 4.49 6.34 0.79
N HIS A 219 3.33 6.90 0.53
CA HIS A 219 2.17 6.14 0.09
C HIS A 219 1.60 6.74 -1.18
N LEU A 220 1.15 5.88 -2.07
CA LEU A 220 0.60 6.27 -3.36
C LEU A 220 -0.88 5.90 -3.44
N ALA A 221 -1.66 6.73 -4.11
CA ALA A 221 -2.96 6.36 -4.64
C ALA A 221 -2.94 6.63 -6.15
N VAL A 222 -3.51 5.73 -6.95
CA VAL A 222 -3.57 5.87 -8.40
C VAL A 222 -5.04 5.82 -8.81
N ARG A 223 -5.50 6.85 -9.52
CA ARG A 223 -6.84 6.92 -10.09
C ARG A 223 -6.82 6.34 -11.50
N GLY A 224 -7.96 5.82 -11.97
CA GLY A 224 -8.08 5.16 -13.28
C GLY A 224 -7.72 6.04 -14.49
N ASP A 225 -7.75 7.37 -14.35
CA ASP A 225 -7.32 8.32 -15.39
C ASP A 225 -5.82 8.60 -15.37
N GLY A 226 -5.05 8.00 -14.44
CA GLY A 226 -3.61 8.19 -14.29
C GLY A 226 -3.20 9.34 -13.35
N LEU A 227 -4.13 9.99 -12.66
CA LEU A 227 -3.78 10.91 -11.58
C LEU A 227 -3.20 10.13 -10.39
N VAL A 228 -2.05 10.57 -9.88
CA VAL A 228 -1.36 9.96 -8.75
C VAL A 228 -1.40 10.90 -7.55
N GLY A 229 -1.86 10.40 -6.41
CA GLY A 229 -1.75 11.06 -5.12
C GLY A 229 -0.56 10.54 -4.33
N LEU A 230 0.16 11.44 -3.67
CA LEU A 230 1.39 11.18 -2.92
C LEU A 230 1.25 11.63 -1.47
N ALA A 231 1.09 10.70 -0.54
CA ALA A 231 1.16 11.01 0.89
C ALA A 231 2.61 11.06 1.36
N MET A 232 2.92 12.08 2.15
CA MET A 232 4.27 12.41 2.58
C MET A 232 4.41 12.45 4.11
N GLN A 233 5.65 12.31 4.56
CA GLN A 233 6.04 12.46 5.96
C GLN A 233 7.20 13.44 6.05
N TRP A 234 7.03 14.47 6.87
CA TRP A 234 8.05 15.48 7.11
C TRP A 234 9.15 14.94 8.01
N GLU A 235 10.39 15.19 7.61
CA GLU A 235 11.60 14.71 8.29
C GLU A 235 12.54 15.84 8.74
N GLY A 236 12.18 17.09 8.47
CA GLY A 236 12.99 18.25 8.84
C GLY A 236 12.70 18.75 10.25
N GLU A 237 12.73 20.07 10.41
CA GLU A 237 12.56 20.72 11.71
C GLU A 237 11.18 20.43 12.33
N ALA A 238 11.17 20.07 13.62
CA ALA A 238 9.94 19.84 14.36
C ALA A 238 9.08 21.11 14.43
N GLY A 239 7.78 20.98 14.20
CA GLY A 239 6.84 22.11 14.20
C GLY A 239 6.69 22.80 12.84
N TYR A 240 7.54 22.50 11.85
CA TYR A 240 7.26 22.87 10.46
C TYR A 240 6.08 22.05 9.93
N ALA A 241 5.17 22.71 9.21
CA ALA A 241 3.90 22.13 8.76
C ALA A 241 3.77 22.25 7.23
N PRO A 242 4.53 21.45 6.46
CA PRO A 242 4.45 21.46 5.01
C PRO A 242 3.19 20.73 4.52
N PRO A 243 2.78 20.95 3.26
CA PRO A 243 1.83 20.08 2.58
C PRO A 243 2.25 18.62 2.70
N LEU A 244 1.33 17.77 3.15
CA LEU A 244 1.55 16.32 3.29
C LEU A 244 0.93 15.50 2.16
N LEU A 245 0.29 16.17 1.20
CA LEU A 245 -0.24 15.58 -0.03
C LEU A 245 0.26 16.35 -1.24
N ALA A 246 0.63 15.61 -2.29
CA ALA A 246 0.80 16.15 -3.63
C ALA A 246 0.01 15.32 -4.64
N LEU A 247 -0.35 15.94 -5.75
CA LEU A 247 -0.96 15.33 -6.91
C LEU A 247 -0.02 15.42 -8.10
N HIS A 248 0.01 14.38 -8.92
CA HIS A 248 0.87 14.36 -10.09
C HIS A 248 0.24 13.58 -11.25
N ARG A 249 0.40 14.13 -12.45
CA ARG A 249 0.13 13.45 -13.71
C ARG A 249 1.42 13.46 -14.53
N ARG A 250 1.82 12.31 -15.07
CA ARG A 250 3.03 12.18 -15.91
C ARG A 250 3.01 13.24 -17.01
N GLY A 251 4.13 13.96 -17.17
CA GLY A 251 4.30 15.08 -18.10
C GLY A 251 3.88 16.46 -17.57
N ALA A 252 3.27 16.54 -16.38
CA ALA A 252 2.86 17.80 -15.76
C ALA A 252 3.73 18.13 -14.52
N PRO A 253 3.76 19.39 -14.05
CA PRO A 253 4.32 19.70 -12.74
C PRO A 253 3.47 19.10 -11.60
N PRO A 254 4.06 18.74 -10.45
CA PRO A 254 3.31 18.33 -9.28
C PRO A 254 2.50 19.50 -8.70
N VAL A 255 1.32 19.19 -8.18
CA VAL A 255 0.45 20.13 -7.46
C VAL A 255 0.54 19.79 -5.97
N LEU A 256 1.03 20.72 -5.16
CA LEU A 256 1.05 20.57 -3.71
C LEU A 256 -0.31 20.95 -3.14
N CYS A 257 -0.83 20.10 -2.26
CA CYS A 257 -2.15 20.29 -1.67
C CYS A 257 -2.00 20.92 -0.28
N GLU A 258 -2.19 22.22 -0.19
CA GLU A 258 -2.08 22.99 1.06
C GLU A 258 -3.40 23.00 1.84
N ALA A 259 -3.34 22.69 3.14
CA ALA A 259 -4.42 22.97 4.09
C ALA A 259 -4.12 24.22 4.94
N PRO A 260 -5.12 24.82 5.61
CA PRO A 260 -4.89 25.88 6.59
C PRO A 260 -3.86 25.44 7.64
N LEU A 261 -3.01 26.38 8.08
CA LEU A 261 -1.88 26.08 8.97
C LEU A 261 -2.25 25.28 10.22
N GLN A 262 -3.40 25.57 10.84
CA GLN A 262 -3.87 24.85 12.02
C GLN A 262 -4.11 23.34 11.74
N ASP A 263 -4.58 23.02 10.54
CA ASP A 263 -4.91 21.66 10.12
C ASP A 263 -3.61 20.93 9.76
N GLU A 264 -2.67 21.58 9.05
CA GLU A 264 -1.34 21.00 8.79
C GLU A 264 -0.56 20.71 10.07
N LEU A 265 -0.59 21.63 11.04
CA LEU A 265 0.02 21.41 12.35
C LEU A 265 -0.61 20.21 13.07
N ALA A 266 -1.94 20.06 12.98
CA ALA A 266 -2.66 18.95 13.61
C ALA A 266 -2.27 17.59 13.02
N MET A 267 -1.80 17.51 11.78
CA MET A 267 -1.32 16.26 11.17
C MET A 267 0.00 15.76 11.78
N GLY A 268 0.76 16.64 12.44
CA GLY A 268 2.05 16.30 13.07
C GLY A 268 3.10 15.84 12.05
N GLY A 269 3.07 16.40 10.84
CA GLY A 269 4.02 16.08 9.77
C GLY A 269 3.93 14.64 9.27
N TYR A 270 2.83 13.93 9.50
CA TYR A 270 2.71 12.50 9.20
C TYR A 270 1.42 12.14 8.46
N ALA A 271 1.51 11.85 7.17
CA ALA A 271 0.45 11.14 6.45
C ALA A 271 0.77 9.63 6.41
N GLY A 272 -0.13 8.82 6.97
CA GLY A 272 0.02 7.36 7.10
C GLY A 272 -0.73 6.55 6.05
N SER A 273 -1.68 7.16 5.34
CA SER A 273 -2.44 6.52 4.26
C SER A 273 -2.94 7.57 3.27
N VAL A 274 -3.28 7.12 2.05
CA VAL A 274 -3.85 7.96 0.99
C VAL A 274 -4.77 7.13 0.11
N ALA A 275 -5.91 7.70 -0.25
CA ALA A 275 -6.85 7.09 -1.20
C ALA A 275 -7.66 8.18 -1.91
N PHE A 276 -8.08 7.87 -3.14
CA PHE A 276 -9.17 8.60 -3.79
C PHE A 276 -10.52 8.15 -3.20
N SER A 277 -11.53 9.01 -3.25
CA SER A 277 -12.92 8.61 -3.01
C SER A 277 -13.36 7.59 -4.07
N GLY A 278 -14.41 6.80 -3.79
CA GLY A 278 -14.90 5.77 -4.72
C GLY A 278 -15.37 6.31 -6.07
N ASP A 279 -15.83 7.56 -6.12
CA ASP A 279 -16.16 8.27 -7.37
C ASP A 279 -14.95 9.01 -7.99
N GLY A 280 -13.81 9.03 -7.30
CA GLY A 280 -12.59 9.69 -7.71
C GLY A 280 -12.61 11.21 -7.67
N SER A 281 -13.68 11.86 -7.19
CA SER A 281 -13.83 13.32 -7.18
C SER A 281 -12.96 14.01 -6.12
N GLU A 282 -12.56 13.25 -5.10
CA GLU A 282 -11.75 13.72 -3.99
C GLU A 282 -10.58 12.78 -3.72
N ILE A 283 -9.59 13.29 -3.01
CA ILE A 283 -8.50 12.52 -2.43
C ILE A 283 -8.36 12.87 -0.95
N ALA A 284 -8.00 11.90 -0.13
CA ALA A 284 -7.77 12.13 1.29
C ALA A 284 -6.51 11.44 1.80
N ILE A 285 -5.93 12.04 2.85
CA ILE A 285 -4.83 11.49 3.63
C ILE A 285 -5.24 11.37 5.10
N THR A 286 -4.66 10.41 5.81
CA THR A 286 -4.92 10.17 7.24
C THR A 286 -3.66 10.36 8.06
N SER A 287 -3.81 10.83 9.31
CA SER A 287 -2.75 10.86 10.31
C SER A 287 -3.22 10.17 11.59
N PRO A 288 -2.70 8.98 11.94
CA PRO A 288 -2.99 8.35 13.23
C PRO A 288 -2.42 9.16 14.39
N ARG A 289 -1.28 9.83 14.16
CA ARG A 289 -0.62 10.71 15.15
C ARG A 289 -1.43 11.96 15.45
N GLY A 290 -1.99 12.57 14.41
CA GLY A 290 -2.82 13.76 14.51
C GLY A 290 -4.28 13.49 14.85
N GLY A 291 -4.75 12.27 14.61
CA GLY A 291 -6.16 11.91 14.68
C GLY A 291 -6.99 12.71 13.66
N ARG A 292 -6.49 12.79 12.42
CA ARG A 292 -7.06 13.64 11.35
C ARG A 292 -7.17 12.91 10.02
N ILE A 293 -8.19 13.27 9.27
CA ILE A 293 -8.34 12.99 7.85
C ILE A 293 -8.42 14.34 7.14
N HIS A 294 -7.52 14.62 6.20
CA HIS A 294 -7.62 15.79 5.32
C HIS A 294 -8.18 15.36 3.98
N ARG A 295 -9.12 16.14 3.45
CA ARG A 295 -9.75 15.93 2.14
C ARG A 295 -9.39 17.06 1.20
N PHE A 296 -9.13 16.72 -0.05
CA PHE A 296 -8.81 17.65 -1.11
C PHE A 296 -9.59 17.29 -2.39
N SER A 297 -9.84 18.27 -3.24
CA SER A 297 -10.29 18.00 -4.61
C SER A 297 -9.16 17.36 -5.42
N ASP A 298 -9.49 16.80 -6.57
CA ASP A 298 -8.50 16.29 -7.53
C ASP A 298 -7.67 17.39 -8.24
N GLY A 299 -7.98 18.65 -7.97
CA GLY A 299 -7.15 19.82 -8.31
C GLY A 299 -6.27 20.31 -7.16
N GLY A 300 -6.29 19.64 -6.00
CA GLY A 300 -5.48 19.97 -4.83
C GLY A 300 -6.07 21.03 -3.89
N VAL A 301 -7.34 21.40 -4.06
CA VAL A 301 -8.02 22.36 -3.19
C VAL A 301 -8.46 21.67 -1.90
N PHE A 302 -8.10 22.23 -0.73
CA PHE A 302 -8.55 21.71 0.55
C PHE A 302 -10.06 21.81 0.72
N LEU A 303 -10.71 20.67 1.01
CA LEU A 303 -12.16 20.57 1.19
C LEU A 303 -12.56 20.51 2.67
N GLY A 304 -11.61 20.25 3.57
CA GLY A 304 -11.85 20.19 5.00
C GLY A 304 -11.14 19.04 5.70
N ALA A 305 -11.11 19.12 7.03
CA ALA A 305 -10.58 18.09 7.90
C ALA A 305 -11.69 17.39 8.70
N VAL A 306 -11.47 16.13 9.02
CA VAL A 306 -12.32 15.34 9.91
C VAL A 306 -11.47 14.77 11.05
N SER A 307 -11.98 14.88 12.28
CA SER A 307 -11.29 14.35 13.46
C SER A 307 -11.69 12.91 13.74
N ARG A 308 -10.69 12.03 13.87
CA ARG A 308 -10.87 10.65 14.35
C ARG A 308 -9.58 10.16 14.98
N ALA A 309 -9.65 9.81 16.26
CA ALA A 309 -8.49 9.30 17.00
C ALA A 309 -7.94 8.03 16.35
N ASP A 310 -6.61 7.98 16.20
CA ASP A 310 -5.87 6.84 15.66
C ASP A 310 -6.37 6.34 14.29
N VAL A 311 -6.95 7.23 13.48
CA VAL A 311 -7.37 6.91 12.11
C VAL A 311 -6.15 6.66 11.24
N CYS A 312 -6.17 5.54 10.52
CA CYS A 312 -4.97 5.02 9.89
C CYS A 312 -5.28 4.57 8.45
N GLY A 313 -5.74 3.34 8.22
CA GLY A 313 -6.07 2.83 6.88
C GLY A 313 -7.19 3.63 6.19
N LEU A 314 -7.04 3.83 4.88
CA LEU A 314 -8.01 4.49 4.03
C LEU A 314 -8.07 3.77 2.68
N ALA A 315 -9.28 3.53 2.17
CA ALA A 315 -9.50 2.92 0.86
C ALA A 315 -10.74 3.52 0.18
N PRO A 316 -10.83 3.46 -1.16
CA PRO A 316 -12.04 3.86 -1.87
C PRO A 316 -13.23 3.00 -1.44
N HIS A 317 -14.41 3.60 -1.37
CA HIS A 317 -15.67 2.93 -1.08
C HIS A 317 -16.77 3.58 -1.94
N ALA A 318 -17.78 2.83 -2.41
CA ALA A 318 -18.82 3.37 -3.30
C ALA A 318 -19.51 4.64 -2.74
N GLY A 319 -19.61 4.71 -1.40
CA GLY A 319 -20.13 5.86 -0.67
C GLY A 319 -19.16 7.00 -0.33
N GLY A 320 -17.92 6.98 -0.81
CA GLY A 320 -16.84 7.91 -0.45
C GLY A 320 -15.55 7.17 -0.12
N TYR A 321 -15.21 7.08 1.17
CA TYR A 321 -14.06 6.31 1.65
C TYR A 321 -14.48 5.35 2.74
N VAL A 322 -13.77 4.24 2.85
CA VAL A 322 -13.74 3.46 4.09
C VAL A 322 -12.44 3.77 4.83
N ALA A 323 -12.53 4.00 6.13
CA ALA A 323 -11.40 4.25 7.01
C ALA A 323 -11.37 3.22 8.15
N SER A 324 -10.18 2.84 8.59
CA SER A 324 -9.95 2.03 9.79
C SER A 324 -9.23 2.84 10.87
N ASP A 325 -9.40 2.45 12.13
CA ASP A 325 -8.68 3.04 13.26
C ASP A 325 -8.14 2.02 14.26
N GLY A 326 -7.14 2.42 15.05
CA GLY A 326 -6.56 1.56 16.08
C GLY A 326 -7.46 1.26 17.29
N LEU A 327 -8.68 1.82 17.32
CA LEU A 327 -9.72 1.48 18.32
C LEU A 327 -10.67 0.38 17.80
N GLY A 328 -10.40 -0.17 16.61
CA GLY A 328 -11.12 -1.27 15.99
C GLY A 328 -12.30 -0.84 15.12
N GLY A 329 -12.46 0.46 14.89
CA GLY A 329 -13.54 1.02 14.07
C GLY A 329 -13.30 0.83 12.58
N MET A 330 -14.36 0.47 11.87
CA MET A 330 -14.49 0.64 10.42
C MET A 330 -15.54 1.73 10.17
N LEU A 331 -15.18 2.74 9.38
CA LEU A 331 -15.95 3.97 9.26
C LEU A 331 -16.16 4.31 7.78
N LEU A 332 -17.36 4.73 7.43
CA LEU A 332 -17.66 5.34 6.15
C LEU A 332 -17.47 6.86 6.27
N LEU A 333 -16.62 7.43 5.42
CA LEU A 333 -16.49 8.87 5.25
C LEU A 333 -17.21 9.30 3.98
N ARG A 334 -18.25 10.12 4.12
CA ARG A 334 -19.00 10.72 3.00
C ARG A 334 -19.17 12.22 3.24
N GLY A 335 -18.68 13.05 2.31
CA GLY A 335 -18.86 14.50 2.37
C GLY A 335 -18.44 15.13 3.71
N GLY A 336 -17.35 14.65 4.30
CA GLY A 336 -16.86 15.12 5.61
C GLY A 336 -17.54 14.52 6.84
N THR A 337 -18.53 13.64 6.68
CA THR A 337 -19.23 12.97 7.79
C THR A 337 -18.74 11.53 7.95
N LEU A 338 -18.34 11.15 9.17
CA LEU A 338 -18.00 9.77 9.53
C LEU A 338 -19.23 9.05 10.10
N THR A 339 -19.53 7.88 9.55
CA THR A 339 -20.55 6.95 10.07
C THR A 339 -19.89 5.61 10.38
N ALA A 340 -20.24 5.01 11.52
CA ALA A 340 -19.73 3.67 11.85
C ALA A 340 -20.33 2.63 10.89
N LEU A 341 -19.47 1.78 10.33
CA LEU A 341 -19.86 0.62 9.54
C LEU A 341 -19.84 -0.64 10.42
N ALA A 342 -18.71 -0.87 11.07
CA ALA A 342 -18.50 -2.03 11.94
C ALA A 342 -17.48 -1.71 13.04
N ARG A 343 -17.40 -2.60 14.01
CA ARG A 343 -16.36 -2.58 15.03
C ARG A 343 -15.86 -4.00 15.27
N ALA A 344 -14.55 -4.17 15.28
CA ALA A 344 -13.87 -5.37 15.71
C ALA A 344 -13.08 -5.09 17.00
N ASP A 345 -12.75 -6.15 17.73
CA ASP A 345 -12.03 -6.03 18.99
C ASP A 345 -10.51 -6.13 18.82
N VAL A 346 -9.98 -5.23 18.01
CA VAL A 346 -8.62 -5.27 17.46
C VAL A 346 -8.11 -3.85 17.29
N ALA A 347 -6.80 -3.67 17.16
CA ALA A 347 -6.21 -2.42 16.68
C ALA A 347 -5.81 -2.57 15.21
N TRP A 348 -6.52 -1.89 14.30
CA TRP A 348 -6.19 -1.90 12.88
C TRP A 348 -4.86 -1.17 12.62
N ASP A 349 -4.05 -1.72 11.72
CA ASP A 349 -2.78 -1.10 11.29
C ASP A 349 -3.02 -0.05 10.18
N ASN A 350 -1.93 0.59 9.73
CA ASN A 350 -1.98 1.77 8.86
C ASN A 350 -2.53 1.54 7.44
N HIS A 351 -2.73 0.28 7.04
CA HIS A 351 -3.03 -0.07 5.66
C HIS A 351 -4.36 -0.79 5.54
N LEU A 352 -5.19 -0.25 4.64
CA LEU A 352 -6.42 -0.85 4.17
C LEU A 352 -6.29 -1.01 2.65
N VAL A 353 -6.08 -2.25 2.21
CA VAL A 353 -5.75 -2.57 0.81
C VAL A 353 -7.01 -3.02 0.10
N ALA A 354 -7.45 -2.28 -0.92
CA ALA A 354 -8.54 -2.72 -1.79
C ALA A 354 -8.08 -3.93 -2.63
N ILE A 355 -8.90 -4.98 -2.68
CA ILE A 355 -8.60 -6.22 -3.41
C ILE A 355 -8.94 -6.07 -4.91
N ARG A 356 -9.91 -5.23 -5.23
CA ARG A 356 -10.27 -4.80 -6.58
C ARG A 356 -10.41 -3.29 -6.56
N ALA A 357 -9.69 -2.61 -7.44
CA ALA A 357 -9.82 -1.18 -7.70
C ALA A 357 -10.27 -0.99 -9.15
#